data_AF-A0A1F2QFY0-F1
#
_entry.id   AF-A0A1F2QFY0-F1
#
_cell.length_a   1.000
_cell.length_b   1.000
_cell.length_c   1.000
_cell.angle_alpha   90.00
_cell.angle_beta   90.00
_cell.angle_gamma   90.00
#
_symmetry.space_group_name_H-M   'P 1'
#
loop_
_entity.id
_entity.type
_entity.pdbx_description
1 polymer ?
#
loop_
_entity_poly.entity_id
_entity_poly.type
_entity_poly.pdbx_seq_one_letter_code
_entity_poly.pdbx_strand_id
1 'polypeptide(L)'
;MTLRSEGAMAECETRTEEARIAALFARPMTQYRAGQCALAAKALFFSSLLGPGPRPILLGPSAFVLWPRRHLGLHRREDWVHPDGMADCLLGLDAGSRGVRCSVVPIDGGPVTSSARGWLPKAVPRAGFFAFDMDPAVCWRLLSETVREAMARAKVAPSHVLGMAASGMRFSLLLLDEDGHTLFAVPNQDARAAEHAIKLSDSQGPAFRRRTGHWPTPISMAPRLQFLATNAAALVTQAASALSLSDWIGYRLAGARLTSPSQAGATLLFDLDSGDWAWDLVDHLSIPRRLLPAVQESGTQLGGLIRPAAEALGLLAGTPVVMGGADTQCALLGTGAVAPGQVGIIAGSTTPVQLVTDWPGPRDESRLWNGHHCVPHRWVLETNAGPMGHTLEWFAATLYPGSNDGVARFMAEAARSDIGAD
;
A
#
# COMPACT_ATOMS: atom_id res chain seq x y z
N MET A 1 18.18 5.30 50.10
CA MET A 1 19.54 5.74 49.76
C MET A 1 19.40 6.87 48.75
N THR A 2 19.57 8.09 49.22
CA THR A 2 19.36 9.35 48.50
C THR A 2 20.60 9.65 47.65
N LEU A 3 20.42 10.08 46.41
CA LEU A 3 21.34 11.01 45.75
C LEU A 3 20.52 11.96 44.87
N ARG A 4 20.27 13.16 45.42
CA ARG A 4 19.96 14.38 44.67
C ARG A 4 21.29 14.99 44.22
N SER A 5 21.36 15.52 43.01
CA SER A 5 22.18 16.69 42.72
C SER A 5 21.35 17.63 41.86
N GLU A 6 20.93 18.73 42.47
CA GLU A 6 20.33 19.89 41.81
C GLU A 6 21.40 20.62 40.99
N GLY A 7 20.99 21.13 39.84
CA GLY A 7 21.72 22.08 39.01
C GLY A 7 20.71 22.86 38.18
N ALA A 8 20.03 23.79 38.83
CA ALA A 8 19.05 24.68 38.22
C ALA A 8 19.72 25.63 37.22
N MET A 9 19.45 25.44 35.93
CA MET A 9 19.36 26.48 34.88
C MET A 9 18.74 25.86 33.62
N ALA A 10 17.41 25.70 33.61
CA ALA A 10 16.62 25.47 32.38
C ALA A 10 15.12 25.74 32.60
N GLU A 11 14.75 26.68 33.47
CA GLU A 11 13.35 27.12 33.63
C GLU A 11 13.14 28.44 32.89
N CYS A 12 13.12 28.37 31.56
CA CYS A 12 12.47 29.41 30.73
C CYS A 12 12.02 28.93 29.34
N GLU A 13 12.27 27.69 28.94
CA GLU A 13 11.90 27.19 27.60
C GLU A 13 10.70 26.20 27.61
N THR A 14 10.42 25.54 28.73
CA THR A 14 9.37 24.50 28.83
C THR A 14 7.93 25.03 28.85
N ARG A 15 7.69 26.26 29.32
CA ARG A 15 6.33 26.85 29.35
C ARG A 15 5.81 27.32 27.98
N THR A 16 6.69 27.57 27.02
CA THR A 16 6.31 27.99 25.66
C THR A 16 5.98 26.81 24.74
N GLU A 17 6.48 25.62 25.04
CA GLU A 17 6.27 24.42 24.21
C GLU A 17 4.96 23.72 24.57
N GLU A 18 4.64 23.58 25.86
CA GLU A 18 3.34 23.06 26.32
C GLU A 18 2.17 23.95 25.89
N ALA A 19 2.35 25.28 25.90
CA ALA A 19 1.33 26.23 25.42
C ALA A 19 1.12 26.16 23.90
N ARG A 20 2.17 25.85 23.12
CA ARG A 20 2.08 25.65 21.66
C ARG A 20 1.41 24.31 21.31
N ILE A 21 1.67 23.27 22.08
CA ILE A 21 1.02 21.96 21.94
C ILE A 21 -0.47 22.07 22.30
N ALA A 22 -0.82 22.76 23.39
CA ALA A 22 -2.21 23.00 23.78
C ALA A 22 -3.00 23.82 22.74
N ALA A 23 -2.36 24.81 22.09
CA ALA A 23 -2.99 25.60 21.04
C ALA A 23 -3.22 24.81 19.72
N LEU A 24 -2.44 23.76 19.47
CA LEU A 24 -2.63 22.83 18.34
C LEU A 24 -3.87 21.94 18.54
N PHE A 25 -4.23 21.61 19.78
CA PHE A 25 -5.40 20.78 20.12
C PHE A 25 -6.71 21.57 20.31
N ALA A 26 -6.64 22.90 20.41
CA ALA A 26 -7.83 23.77 20.60
C ALA A 26 -8.59 24.09 19.29
N ARG A 27 -8.13 23.61 18.13
CA ARG A 27 -8.87 23.74 16.87
C ARG A 27 -9.80 22.54 16.69
N PRO A 28 -11.09 22.74 16.36
CA PRO A 28 -11.99 21.63 16.13
C PRO A 28 -11.44 20.77 14.98
N MET A 29 -11.05 19.53 15.30
CA MET A 29 -10.65 18.54 14.32
C MET A 29 -11.85 18.20 13.43
N THR A 30 -11.97 18.86 12.29
CA THR A 30 -12.85 18.39 11.22
C THR A 30 -12.28 17.08 10.68
N GLN A 31 -13.09 16.02 10.80
CA GLN A 31 -12.93 14.63 10.39
C GLN A 31 -12.01 14.34 9.17
N TYR A 32 -11.25 13.25 9.28
CA TYR A 32 -10.71 12.42 8.19
C TYR A 32 -10.01 13.14 7.01
N ARG A 33 -8.79 13.66 7.22
CA ARG A 33 -7.90 14.10 6.10
C ARG A 33 -6.66 13.23 5.87
N ALA A 34 -6.21 12.46 6.86
CA ALA A 34 -4.97 11.66 6.73
C ALA A 34 -5.04 10.60 5.62
N GLY A 35 -6.18 9.93 5.46
CA GLY A 35 -6.40 8.97 4.37
C GLY A 35 -6.51 9.60 2.98
N GLN A 36 -6.83 10.89 2.88
CA GLN A 36 -6.88 11.62 1.62
C GLN A 36 -5.50 12.17 1.21
N CYS A 37 -4.68 12.60 2.18
CA CYS A 37 -3.29 13.01 1.94
C CYS A 37 -2.44 11.84 1.41
N ALA A 38 -2.59 10.65 2.02
CA ALA A 38 -1.90 9.45 1.58
C ALA A 38 -2.26 9.02 0.15
N LEU A 39 -3.42 9.44 -0.34
CA LEU A 39 -3.96 9.09 -1.65
C LEU A 39 -3.64 10.18 -2.69
N ALA A 40 -3.57 11.44 -2.27
CA ALA A 40 -3.14 12.58 -3.09
C ALA A 40 -1.68 12.43 -3.54
N ALA A 41 -0.80 12.00 -2.64
CA ALA A 41 0.61 11.79 -2.99
C ALA A 41 0.83 10.52 -3.85
N LYS A 42 -0.06 9.53 -3.82
CA LYS A 42 -0.05 8.41 -4.79
C LYS A 42 -0.30 8.87 -6.24
N ALA A 43 -1.03 9.96 -6.42
CA ALA A 43 -1.26 10.58 -7.72
C ALA A 43 -0.13 11.57 -8.09
N LEU A 44 0.24 12.49 -7.20
CA LEU A 44 1.19 13.59 -7.50
C LEU A 44 2.60 13.14 -7.93
N PHE A 45 3.00 11.89 -7.72
CA PHE A 45 4.26 11.33 -8.22
C PHE A 45 4.39 11.40 -9.76
N PHE A 46 3.26 11.42 -10.49
CA PHE A 46 3.20 11.53 -11.97
C PHE A 46 3.83 12.80 -12.55
N SER A 47 3.79 13.94 -11.83
CA SER A 47 4.28 15.21 -12.39
C SER A 47 5.81 15.27 -12.46
N SER A 48 6.52 14.41 -11.71
CA SER A 48 7.99 14.44 -11.61
C SER A 48 8.71 13.57 -12.65
N LEU A 49 7.98 12.72 -13.38
CA LEU A 49 8.53 11.74 -14.33
C LEU A 49 8.45 12.18 -15.80
N LEU A 50 7.88 13.36 -16.10
CA LEU A 50 7.64 13.85 -17.46
C LEU A 50 8.74 14.74 -18.06
N GLY A 51 9.99 14.72 -17.56
CA GLY A 51 11.10 15.38 -18.27
C GLY A 51 12.48 15.28 -17.60
N PRO A 52 13.57 15.45 -18.37
CA PRO A 52 14.93 15.42 -17.84
C PRO A 52 15.28 16.78 -17.22
N GLY A 53 15.31 16.87 -15.88
CA GLY A 53 15.64 18.09 -15.13
C GLY A 53 16.18 17.81 -13.72
N PRO A 54 16.90 18.77 -13.08
CA PRO A 54 17.95 18.46 -12.11
C PRO A 54 17.45 18.09 -10.69
N ARG A 55 18.35 17.40 -9.97
CA ARG A 55 18.17 16.81 -8.63
C ARG A 55 17.79 17.83 -7.53
N PRO A 56 17.04 17.43 -6.48
CA PRO A 56 16.57 18.33 -5.43
C PRO A 56 17.67 18.79 -4.45
N ILE A 57 17.56 20.04 -3.99
CA ILE A 57 18.33 20.64 -2.90
C ILE A 57 17.43 20.75 -1.65
N LEU A 58 17.93 20.31 -0.48
CA LEU A 58 17.24 20.31 0.82
C LEU A 58 17.01 21.72 1.38
N LEU A 59 15.82 21.97 1.96
CA LEU A 59 15.58 22.99 2.99
C LEU A 59 14.62 22.44 4.07
N GLY A 60 14.87 22.80 5.33
CA GLY A 60 14.45 22.12 6.56
C GLY A 60 12.98 22.26 7.05
N PRO A 61 12.73 21.94 8.34
CA PRO A 61 11.54 21.24 8.84
C PRO A 61 10.27 22.09 9.06
N SER A 62 10.12 23.21 8.37
CA SER A 62 8.92 24.06 8.46
C SER A 62 8.26 24.37 7.11
N ALA A 63 8.75 23.75 6.03
CA ALA A 63 8.14 23.84 4.72
C ALA A 63 7.23 22.64 4.48
N PHE A 64 5.92 22.86 4.44
CA PHE A 64 5.04 22.03 3.62
C PHE A 64 5.71 21.90 2.24
N VAL A 65 5.76 20.68 1.68
CA VAL A 65 6.19 20.46 0.29
C VAL A 65 5.13 21.06 -0.63
N LEU A 66 5.10 22.39 -0.71
CA LEU A 66 4.81 23.10 -1.94
C LEU A 66 6.08 22.92 -2.76
N TRP A 67 6.00 22.09 -3.79
CA TRP A 67 6.99 22.07 -4.86
C TRP A 67 7.33 23.54 -5.22
N PRO A 68 8.59 23.99 -5.14
CA PRO A 68 8.92 25.36 -5.49
C PRO A 68 8.48 25.61 -6.93
N ARG A 69 7.49 26.51 -7.10
CA ARG A 69 6.84 26.91 -8.35
C ARG A 69 7.77 27.48 -9.44
N ARG A 70 9.10 27.31 -9.35
CA ARG A 70 10.06 27.99 -10.23
C ARG A 70 11.13 27.13 -10.89
N HIS A 71 11.18 25.81 -10.67
CA HIS A 71 12.28 25.01 -11.24
C HIS A 71 11.89 23.80 -12.09
N LEU A 72 10.60 23.61 -12.39
CA LEU A 72 10.16 22.52 -13.28
C LEU A 72 9.85 22.94 -14.73
N GLY A 73 10.07 24.19 -15.14
CA GLY A 73 9.60 24.63 -16.47
C GLY A 73 8.09 24.42 -16.69
N LEU A 74 7.34 24.16 -15.62
CA LEU A 74 5.91 23.96 -15.64
C LEU A 74 5.26 25.33 -15.76
N HIS A 75 4.81 25.59 -16.99
CA HIS A 75 3.53 26.18 -17.34
C HIS A 75 2.67 26.66 -16.16
N ARG A 76 2.25 27.94 -16.22
CA ARG A 76 1.52 28.67 -15.17
C ARG A 76 0.22 27.92 -14.82
N ARG A 77 -0.38 28.22 -13.67
CA ARG A 77 -1.70 27.67 -13.25
C ARG A 77 -2.80 27.85 -14.31
N GLU A 78 -2.64 28.86 -15.16
CA GLU A 78 -3.50 29.19 -16.31
C GLU A 78 -3.41 28.17 -17.45
N ASP A 79 -2.35 27.36 -17.50
CA ASP A 79 -2.08 26.41 -18.59
C ASP A 79 -2.73 25.02 -18.35
N TRP A 80 -3.36 24.80 -17.19
CA TRP A 80 -3.91 23.50 -16.76
C TRP A 80 -5.41 23.53 -16.45
N VAL A 81 -6.05 24.67 -16.71
CA VAL A 81 -7.50 24.82 -16.61
C VAL A 81 -8.01 24.81 -18.04
N HIS A 82 -8.72 23.75 -18.39
CA HIS A 82 -9.32 23.66 -19.72
C HIS A 82 -10.37 24.77 -19.93
N PRO A 83 -10.75 25.07 -21.18
CA PRO A 83 -11.76 26.09 -21.50
C PRO A 83 -13.12 25.88 -20.81
N ASP A 84 -13.38 24.66 -20.35
CA ASP A 84 -14.57 24.26 -19.58
C ASP A 84 -14.43 24.52 -18.05
N GLY A 85 -13.30 25.06 -17.61
CA GLY A 85 -13.03 25.38 -16.21
C GLY A 85 -12.63 24.18 -15.35
N MET A 86 -12.40 23.00 -15.94
CA MET A 86 -11.99 21.79 -15.21
C MET A 86 -10.48 21.63 -15.19
N ALA A 87 -9.97 21.17 -14.04
CA ALA A 87 -8.57 20.81 -13.88
C ALA A 87 -8.35 19.34 -14.21
N ASP A 88 -7.24 19.06 -14.87
CA ASP A 88 -6.78 17.69 -15.09
C ASP A 88 -6.56 16.93 -13.78
N CYS A 89 -6.67 15.62 -13.83
CA CYS A 89 -6.58 14.79 -12.65
C CYS A 89 -5.87 13.45 -12.89
N LEU A 90 -5.54 12.80 -11.80
CA LEU A 90 -4.93 11.48 -11.75
C LEU A 90 -5.77 10.57 -10.87
N LEU A 91 -5.80 9.29 -11.22
CA LEU A 91 -6.55 8.28 -10.47
C LEU A 91 -5.64 7.39 -9.62
N GLY A 92 -5.92 7.35 -8.32
CA GLY A 92 -5.34 6.38 -7.39
C GLY A 92 -6.33 5.27 -7.09
N LEU A 93 -6.06 4.06 -7.56
CA LEU A 93 -6.88 2.88 -7.30
C LEU A 93 -6.27 2.10 -6.14
N ASP A 94 -7.08 1.67 -5.17
CA ASP A 94 -6.60 0.92 -4.01
C ASP A 94 -7.48 -0.29 -3.74
N ALA A 95 -6.86 -1.46 -3.57
CA ALA A 95 -7.55 -2.72 -3.29
C ALA A 95 -6.96 -3.40 -2.04
N GLY A 96 -7.56 -3.10 -0.89
CA GLY A 96 -7.18 -3.64 0.40
C GLY A 96 -7.99 -4.86 0.81
N SER A 97 -7.67 -5.42 1.98
CA SER A 97 -8.33 -6.63 2.52
C SER A 97 -9.82 -6.47 2.85
N ARG A 98 -10.29 -5.23 3.06
CA ARG A 98 -11.69 -4.93 3.43
C ARG A 98 -12.44 -4.08 2.41
N GLY A 99 -11.81 -3.70 1.31
CA GLY A 99 -12.51 -3.02 0.24
C GLY A 99 -11.61 -2.46 -0.84
N VAL A 100 -12.26 -1.78 -1.78
CA VAL A 100 -11.65 -1.06 -2.88
C VAL A 100 -12.00 0.42 -2.80
N ARG A 101 -11.10 1.28 -3.29
CA ARG A 101 -11.25 2.74 -3.28
C ARG A 101 -10.72 3.34 -4.59
N CYS A 102 -11.37 4.41 -5.05
CA CYS A 102 -10.84 5.28 -6.10
C CYS A 102 -10.63 6.70 -5.58
N SER A 103 -9.39 7.19 -5.75
CA SER A 103 -8.84 8.55 -5.68
C SER A 103 -8.96 9.40 -6.94
N VAL A 104 -9.80 10.44 -7.02
CA VAL A 104 -9.63 11.48 -8.05
C VAL A 104 -8.81 12.62 -7.45
N VAL A 105 -7.60 12.84 -7.98
CA VAL A 105 -6.64 13.82 -7.46
C VAL A 105 -6.40 14.90 -8.52
N PRO A 106 -6.92 16.13 -8.32
CA PRO A 106 -6.65 17.25 -9.21
C PRO A 106 -5.17 17.65 -9.19
N ILE A 107 -4.60 17.95 -10.36
CA ILE A 107 -3.19 18.39 -10.46
C ILE A 107 -2.96 19.83 -9.98
N ASP A 108 -4.02 20.63 -9.93
CA ASP A 108 -3.99 22.04 -9.54
C ASP A 108 -3.97 22.24 -8.01
N GLY A 109 -3.95 21.15 -7.25
CA GLY A 109 -4.02 21.13 -5.78
C GLY A 109 -5.44 21.26 -5.23
N GLY A 110 -6.47 21.08 -6.06
CA GLY A 110 -7.86 21.01 -5.65
C GLY A 110 -8.17 19.84 -4.70
N PRO A 111 -9.40 19.81 -4.12
CA PRO A 111 -9.78 18.78 -3.18
C PRO A 111 -9.83 17.39 -3.82
N VAL A 112 -9.25 16.41 -3.13
CA VAL A 112 -9.36 14.99 -3.52
C VAL A 112 -10.79 14.51 -3.33
N THR A 113 -11.34 13.88 -4.36
CA THR A 113 -12.64 13.21 -4.28
C THR A 113 -12.46 11.70 -4.25
N SER A 114 -13.19 11.02 -3.36
CA SER A 114 -13.05 9.58 -3.15
C SER A 114 -14.39 8.84 -3.17
N SER A 115 -14.33 7.58 -3.57
CA SER A 115 -15.38 6.59 -3.36
C SER A 115 -14.75 5.29 -2.85
N ALA A 116 -15.51 4.51 -2.09
CA ALA A 116 -15.06 3.22 -1.57
C ALA A 116 -16.21 2.21 -1.51
N ARG A 117 -15.89 0.93 -1.61
CA ARG A 117 -16.82 -0.19 -1.42
C ARG A 117 -16.16 -1.28 -0.61
N GLY A 118 -16.91 -1.84 0.33
CA GLY A 118 -16.44 -2.96 1.15
C GLY A 118 -16.55 -4.30 0.42
N TRP A 119 -15.67 -5.22 0.76
CA TRP A 119 -15.78 -6.63 0.42
C TRP A 119 -15.23 -7.49 1.57
N LEU A 120 -15.51 -8.78 1.53
CA LEU A 120 -14.99 -9.74 2.49
C LEU A 120 -14.43 -10.95 1.77
N PRO A 121 -13.26 -11.47 2.19
CA PRO A 121 -12.81 -12.79 1.78
C PRO A 121 -13.82 -13.88 2.16
N LYS A 122 -13.83 -14.96 1.39
CA LYS A 122 -14.67 -16.11 1.62
C LYS A 122 -13.89 -17.16 2.40
N ALA A 123 -14.30 -17.43 3.63
CA ALA A 123 -13.73 -18.56 4.38
C ALA A 123 -13.97 -19.88 3.64
N VAL A 124 -12.99 -20.79 3.71
CA VAL A 124 -13.04 -22.11 3.08
C VAL A 124 -12.96 -23.18 4.17
N PRO A 125 -14.07 -23.50 4.88
CA PRO A 125 -14.04 -24.36 6.05
C PRO A 125 -13.38 -25.73 5.80
N ARG A 126 -13.54 -26.28 4.59
CA ARG A 126 -12.99 -27.59 4.21
C ARG A 126 -11.47 -27.60 4.02
N ALA A 127 -10.84 -26.43 3.84
CA ALA A 127 -9.39 -26.29 3.67
C ALA A 127 -8.68 -25.84 4.98
N GLY A 128 -9.42 -25.78 6.10
CA GLY A 128 -8.91 -25.42 7.41
C GLY A 128 -9.37 -24.05 7.91
N PHE A 129 -9.21 -23.80 9.21
CA PHE A 129 -9.71 -22.60 9.91
C PHE A 129 -9.14 -21.27 9.40
N PHE A 130 -8.03 -21.30 8.66
CA PHE A 130 -7.36 -20.11 8.15
C PHE A 130 -7.28 -20.05 6.62
N ALA A 131 -8.10 -20.84 5.92
CA ALA A 131 -8.18 -20.80 4.47
C ALA A 131 -9.24 -19.80 4.02
N PHE A 132 -8.84 -18.86 3.15
CA PHE A 132 -9.69 -17.82 2.59
C PHE A 132 -9.48 -17.72 1.09
N ASP A 133 -10.56 -17.68 0.33
CA ASP A 133 -10.55 -17.32 -1.08
C ASP A 133 -10.99 -15.87 -1.27
N MET A 134 -10.58 -15.30 -2.40
CA MET A 134 -10.98 -13.97 -2.85
C MET A 134 -11.64 -14.12 -4.23
N ASP A 135 -12.72 -13.38 -4.49
CA ASP A 135 -13.36 -13.34 -5.80
C ASP A 135 -12.85 -12.13 -6.60
N PRO A 136 -11.97 -12.33 -7.60
CA PRO A 136 -11.44 -11.23 -8.40
C PRO A 136 -12.51 -10.55 -9.25
N ALA A 137 -13.56 -11.25 -9.68
CA ALA A 137 -14.65 -10.65 -10.44
C ALA A 137 -15.43 -9.67 -9.58
N VAL A 138 -15.69 -10.01 -8.31
CA VAL A 138 -16.24 -9.08 -7.32
C VAL A 138 -15.30 -7.90 -7.09
N CYS A 139 -13.99 -8.13 -6.93
CA CYS A 139 -13.00 -7.05 -6.80
C CYS A 139 -13.12 -6.04 -7.94
N TRP A 140 -13.10 -6.56 -9.18
CA TRP A 140 -13.09 -5.74 -10.38
C TRP A 140 -14.38 -4.96 -10.57
N ARG A 141 -15.52 -5.61 -10.33
CA ARG A 141 -16.82 -4.96 -10.41
C ARG A 141 -16.90 -3.81 -9.40
N LEU A 142 -16.57 -4.07 -8.13
CA LEU A 142 -16.60 -3.03 -7.09
C LEU A 142 -15.61 -1.90 -7.39
N LEU A 143 -14.41 -2.23 -7.88
CA LEU A 143 -13.42 -1.22 -8.26
C LEU A 143 -13.97 -0.33 -9.39
N SER A 144 -14.58 -0.94 -10.41
CA SER A 144 -15.21 -0.23 -11.52
C SER A 144 -16.34 0.70 -11.07
N GLU A 145 -17.20 0.22 -10.17
CA GLU A 145 -18.25 1.03 -9.54
C GLU A 145 -17.66 2.21 -8.77
N THR A 146 -16.57 2.00 -8.02
CA THR A 146 -15.91 3.09 -7.28
C THR A 146 -15.33 4.13 -8.23
N VAL A 147 -14.66 3.73 -9.31
CA VAL A 147 -14.11 4.67 -10.28
C VAL A 147 -15.21 5.55 -10.87
N ARG A 148 -16.30 4.95 -11.35
CA ARG A 148 -17.44 5.69 -11.91
C ARG A 148 -18.07 6.65 -10.90
N GLU A 149 -18.26 6.21 -9.66
CA GLU A 149 -18.82 7.05 -8.60
C GLU A 149 -17.88 8.21 -8.24
N ALA A 150 -16.57 7.98 -8.15
CA ALA A 150 -15.60 9.03 -7.83
C ALA A 150 -15.54 10.09 -8.95
N MET A 151 -15.52 9.65 -10.22
CA MET A 151 -15.56 10.55 -11.38
C MET A 151 -16.84 11.39 -11.40
N ALA A 152 -18.00 10.77 -11.16
CA ALA A 152 -19.29 11.47 -11.11
C ALA A 152 -19.35 12.49 -9.95
N ARG A 153 -18.83 12.14 -8.76
CA ARG A 153 -18.76 13.05 -7.61
C ARG A 153 -17.80 14.21 -7.83
N ALA A 154 -16.65 13.93 -8.44
CA ALA A 154 -15.65 14.94 -8.79
C ALA A 154 -16.14 15.84 -9.92
N LYS A 155 -17.17 15.40 -10.67
CA LYS A 155 -17.68 16.05 -11.88
C LYS A 155 -16.59 16.25 -12.92
N VAL A 156 -15.71 15.27 -13.08
CA VAL A 156 -14.59 15.33 -14.04
C VAL A 156 -14.94 14.52 -15.28
N ALA A 157 -14.70 15.06 -16.47
CA ALA A 157 -14.86 14.30 -17.71
C ALA A 157 -13.69 13.32 -17.92
N PRO A 158 -13.91 12.14 -18.53
CA PRO A 158 -12.84 11.17 -18.79
C PRO A 158 -11.60 11.70 -19.53
N SER A 159 -11.76 12.75 -20.34
CA SER A 159 -10.67 13.42 -21.08
C SER A 159 -9.65 14.11 -20.19
N HIS A 160 -10.00 14.43 -18.94
CA HIS A 160 -9.11 15.09 -17.98
C HIS A 160 -8.28 14.10 -17.15
N VAL A 161 -8.49 12.79 -17.32
CA VAL A 161 -7.70 11.79 -16.60
C VAL A 161 -6.37 11.61 -17.31
N LEU A 162 -5.30 12.15 -16.72
CA LEU A 162 -3.94 12.08 -17.27
C LEU A 162 -3.28 10.73 -17.06
N GLY A 163 -3.75 9.95 -16.10
CA GLY A 163 -3.22 8.63 -15.82
C GLY A 163 -3.75 8.01 -14.53
N MET A 164 -3.40 6.74 -14.33
CA MET A 164 -3.81 5.99 -13.15
C MET A 164 -2.77 4.98 -12.68
N ALA A 165 -2.81 4.69 -11.39
CA ALA A 165 -2.00 3.64 -10.75
C ALA A 165 -2.83 2.85 -9.74
N ALA A 166 -2.50 1.57 -9.57
CA ALA A 166 -3.16 0.70 -8.60
C ALA A 166 -2.22 0.31 -7.44
N SER A 167 -2.66 0.51 -6.21
CA SER A 167 -2.09 -0.11 -5.01
C SER A 167 -2.98 -1.24 -4.51
N GLY A 168 -2.39 -2.16 -3.76
CA GLY A 168 -3.13 -3.29 -3.24
C GLY A 168 -2.43 -4.04 -2.12
N MET A 169 -3.20 -4.87 -1.42
CA MET A 169 -2.70 -5.60 -0.27
C MET A 169 -1.50 -6.48 -0.64
N ARG A 170 -0.41 -6.36 0.15
CA ARG A 170 0.70 -7.32 0.11
C ARG A 170 0.25 -8.72 0.46
N PHE A 171 1.02 -9.73 0.08
CA PHE A 171 0.74 -11.14 0.38
C PHE A 171 -0.59 -11.65 -0.21
N SER A 172 -1.17 -10.97 -1.19
CA SER A 172 -2.20 -11.57 -2.04
C SER A 172 -1.52 -12.44 -3.11
N LEU A 173 -2.21 -13.49 -3.56
CA LEU A 173 -1.72 -14.37 -4.62
C LEU A 173 -2.85 -14.68 -5.59
N LEU A 174 -2.64 -14.36 -6.86
CA LEU A 174 -3.53 -14.72 -7.97
C LEU A 174 -2.75 -15.49 -9.02
N LEU A 175 -3.22 -16.70 -9.37
CA LEU A 175 -2.68 -17.47 -10.49
C LEU A 175 -3.53 -17.24 -11.74
N LEU A 176 -2.88 -16.92 -12.86
CA LEU A 176 -3.53 -16.70 -14.15
C LEU A 176 -2.99 -17.72 -15.16
N ASP A 177 -3.86 -18.23 -16.03
CA ASP A 177 -3.46 -19.01 -17.21
C ASP A 177 -2.86 -18.11 -18.31
N GLU A 178 -2.54 -18.68 -19.47
CA GLU A 178 -2.00 -17.93 -20.62
C GLU A 178 -2.98 -16.89 -21.18
N ASP A 179 -4.27 -17.19 -21.15
CA ASP A 179 -5.35 -16.32 -21.64
C ASP A 179 -5.72 -15.19 -20.66
N GLY A 180 -5.23 -15.27 -19.42
CA GLY A 180 -5.48 -14.27 -18.37
C GLY A 180 -6.67 -14.58 -17.47
N HIS A 181 -7.27 -15.77 -17.58
CA HIS A 181 -8.28 -16.22 -16.64
C HIS A 181 -7.64 -16.48 -15.28
N THR A 182 -8.31 -16.03 -14.23
CA THR A 182 -7.82 -16.24 -12.86
C THR A 182 -8.23 -17.63 -12.38
N LEU A 183 -7.25 -18.51 -12.19
CA LEU A 183 -7.41 -19.90 -11.77
C LEU A 183 -7.53 -20.03 -10.25
N PHE A 184 -6.87 -19.13 -9.53
CA PHE A 184 -6.77 -19.15 -8.07
C PHE A 184 -6.56 -17.74 -7.55
N ALA A 185 -7.19 -17.38 -6.44
CA ALA A 185 -7.03 -16.06 -5.83
C ALA A 185 -7.26 -16.12 -4.31
N VAL A 186 -6.28 -15.63 -3.55
CA VAL A 186 -6.33 -15.59 -2.08
C VAL A 186 -5.85 -14.25 -1.53
N PRO A 187 -6.43 -13.78 -0.40
CA PRO A 187 -6.03 -12.54 0.25
C PRO A 187 -4.80 -12.74 1.16
N ASN A 188 -4.37 -11.65 1.79
CA ASN A 188 -3.26 -11.63 2.74
C ASN A 188 -3.52 -12.34 4.08
N GLN A 189 -4.74 -12.82 4.33
CA GLN A 189 -5.12 -13.56 5.54
C GLN A 189 -5.09 -15.09 5.35
N ASP A 190 -4.95 -15.56 4.12
CA ASP A 190 -4.97 -17.00 3.81
C ASP A 190 -3.70 -17.69 4.33
N ALA A 191 -3.83 -18.52 5.35
CA ALA A 191 -2.73 -19.26 5.95
C ALA A 191 -2.86 -20.78 5.71
N ARG A 192 -3.52 -21.19 4.60
CA ARG A 192 -3.68 -22.62 4.26
C ARG A 192 -2.35 -23.36 4.09
N ALA A 193 -1.30 -22.61 3.76
CA ALA A 193 0.06 -23.12 3.60
C ALA A 193 0.89 -23.14 4.90
N ALA A 194 0.25 -23.06 6.08
CA ALA A 194 0.95 -22.97 7.36
C ALA A 194 1.98 -24.08 7.58
N GLU A 195 1.64 -25.33 7.26
CA GLU A 195 2.57 -26.46 7.40
C GLU A 195 3.83 -26.30 6.54
N HIS A 196 3.68 -25.83 5.30
CA HIS A 196 4.80 -25.60 4.38
C HIS A 196 5.67 -24.45 4.87
N ALA A 197 5.04 -23.37 5.36
CA ALA A 197 5.76 -22.23 5.93
C ALA A 197 6.55 -22.60 7.19
N ILE A 198 5.98 -23.40 8.10
CA ILE A 198 6.65 -23.86 9.32
C ILE A 198 7.86 -24.72 8.97
N LYS A 199 7.70 -25.71 8.08
CA LYS A 199 8.82 -26.56 7.62
C LYS A 199 9.95 -25.74 6.98
N LEU A 200 9.60 -24.74 6.16
CA LEU A 200 10.59 -23.86 5.53
C LEU A 200 11.27 -22.94 6.55
N SER A 201 10.51 -22.40 7.49
CA SER A 201 11.01 -21.61 8.63
C SER A 201 12.02 -22.38 9.45
N ASP A 202 11.66 -23.58 9.91
CA ASP A 202 12.47 -24.36 10.84
C ASP A 202 13.76 -24.87 10.20
N SER A 203 13.71 -25.20 8.90
CA SER A 203 14.87 -25.71 8.18
C SER A 203 15.77 -24.62 7.63
N GLN A 204 15.22 -23.50 7.15
CA GLN A 204 15.92 -22.55 6.28
C GLN A 204 15.60 -21.08 6.54
N GLY A 205 14.85 -20.76 7.60
CA GLY A 205 14.43 -19.40 7.95
C GLY A 205 15.55 -18.36 7.88
N PRO A 206 16.74 -18.58 8.49
CA PRO A 206 17.84 -17.62 8.43
C PRO A 206 18.36 -17.36 7.00
N ALA A 207 18.38 -18.36 6.13
CA ALA A 207 18.84 -18.20 4.76
C ALA A 207 17.86 -17.36 3.93
N PHE A 208 16.56 -17.69 4.02
CA PHE A 208 15.51 -16.91 3.38
C PHE A 208 15.44 -15.48 3.90
N ARG A 209 15.58 -15.27 5.21
CA ARG A 209 15.59 -13.94 5.80
C ARG A 209 16.77 -13.10 5.31
N ARG A 210 17.98 -13.66 5.28
CA ARG A 210 19.16 -12.95 4.78
C ARG A 210 19.02 -12.50 3.32
N ARG A 211 18.27 -13.26 2.51
CA ARG A 211 18.10 -12.97 1.07
C ARG A 211 16.91 -12.07 0.77
N THR A 212 15.78 -12.33 1.43
CA THR A 212 14.47 -11.72 1.12
C THR A 212 14.04 -10.65 2.12
N GLY A 213 14.74 -10.53 3.25
CA GLY A 213 14.38 -9.65 4.37
C GLY A 213 13.22 -10.14 5.22
N HIS A 214 12.62 -11.28 4.86
CA HIS A 214 11.41 -11.80 5.49
C HIS A 214 11.67 -13.20 6.05
N TRP A 215 11.11 -13.47 7.21
CA TRP A 215 11.02 -14.84 7.71
C TRP A 215 9.91 -15.58 6.95
N PRO A 216 10.04 -16.89 6.66
CA PRO A 216 8.96 -17.65 6.03
C PRO A 216 7.68 -17.59 6.89
N THR A 217 6.57 -17.17 6.29
CA THR A 217 5.25 -17.11 6.95
C THR A 217 4.17 -17.81 6.13
N PRO A 218 3.06 -18.27 6.74
CA PRO A 218 1.97 -18.94 6.01
C PRO A 218 1.34 -18.11 4.88
N ILE A 219 1.49 -16.79 4.94
CA ILE A 219 0.90 -15.85 3.98
C ILE A 219 1.84 -15.49 2.83
N SER A 220 3.12 -15.87 2.91
CA SER A 220 4.09 -15.65 1.84
C SER A 220 3.75 -16.47 0.58
N MET A 221 4.09 -15.95 -0.60
CA MET A 221 3.80 -16.62 -1.87
C MET A 221 4.50 -17.97 -1.99
N ALA A 222 5.80 -18.05 -1.62
CA ALA A 222 6.60 -19.26 -1.70
C ALA A 222 5.93 -20.50 -1.06
N PRO A 223 5.57 -20.51 0.24
CA PRO A 223 4.93 -21.67 0.85
C PRO A 223 3.54 -21.97 0.27
N ARG A 224 2.80 -20.95 -0.20
CA ARG A 224 1.50 -21.16 -0.86
C ARG A 224 1.65 -21.84 -2.22
N LEU A 225 2.67 -21.51 -2.99
CA LEU A 225 2.97 -22.21 -4.25
C LEU A 225 3.37 -23.67 -4.00
N GLN A 226 4.16 -23.94 -2.96
CA GLN A 226 4.48 -25.32 -2.55
C GLN A 226 3.22 -26.09 -2.14
N PHE A 227 2.37 -25.46 -1.31
CA PHE A 227 1.09 -26.05 -0.91
C PHE A 227 0.23 -26.40 -2.14
N LEU A 228 0.11 -25.48 -3.10
CA LEU A 228 -0.66 -25.73 -4.33
C LEU A 228 -0.02 -26.81 -5.20
N ALA A 229 1.31 -26.87 -5.29
CA ALA A 229 2.00 -27.94 -6.01
C ALA A 229 1.71 -29.32 -5.42
N THR A 230 1.54 -29.43 -4.10
CA THR A 230 1.20 -30.69 -3.43
C THR A 230 -0.30 -31.02 -3.49
N ASN A 231 -1.19 -30.03 -3.30
CA ASN A 231 -2.62 -30.27 -3.08
C ASN A 231 -3.49 -30.00 -4.31
N ALA A 232 -3.01 -29.22 -5.27
CA ALA A 232 -3.74 -28.76 -6.44
C ALA A 232 -2.79 -28.51 -7.64
N ALA A 233 -1.91 -29.48 -7.91
CA ALA A 233 -0.81 -29.35 -8.88
C ALA A 233 -1.26 -28.85 -10.27
N ALA A 234 -2.47 -29.24 -10.71
CA ALA A 234 -3.05 -28.78 -11.96
C ALA A 234 -3.13 -27.25 -12.08
N LEU A 235 -3.42 -26.54 -10.97
CA LEU A 235 -3.46 -25.07 -10.96
C LEU A 235 -2.08 -24.48 -11.24
N VAL A 236 -1.02 -25.03 -10.64
CA VAL A 236 0.37 -24.58 -10.82
C VAL A 236 0.85 -24.91 -12.24
N THR A 237 0.47 -26.07 -12.76
CA THR A 237 0.79 -26.49 -14.13
C THR A 237 0.14 -25.59 -15.17
N GLN A 238 -1.15 -25.28 -15.02
CA GLN A 238 -1.91 -24.43 -15.95
C GLN A 238 -1.55 -22.94 -15.84
N ALA A 239 -1.08 -22.49 -14.67
CA ALA A 239 -0.74 -21.11 -14.46
C ALA A 239 0.49 -20.67 -15.30
N ALA A 240 0.33 -19.52 -15.93
CA ALA A 240 1.36 -18.79 -16.67
C ALA A 240 1.93 -17.60 -15.88
N SER A 241 1.25 -17.13 -14.84
CA SER A 241 1.79 -16.09 -13.94
C SER A 241 1.15 -16.12 -12.55
N ALA A 242 1.90 -15.70 -11.53
CA ALA A 242 1.49 -15.47 -10.16
C ALA A 242 1.63 -13.97 -9.84
N LEU A 243 0.51 -13.29 -9.62
CA LEU A 243 0.45 -11.84 -9.40
C LEU A 243 -0.04 -11.51 -8.00
N SER A 244 0.41 -10.37 -7.46
CA SER A 244 -0.28 -9.70 -6.35
C SER A 244 -1.58 -9.07 -6.85
N LEU A 245 -2.45 -8.63 -5.93
CA LEU A 245 -3.72 -8.00 -6.30
C LEU A 245 -3.52 -6.68 -7.07
N SER A 246 -2.54 -5.84 -6.70
CA SER A 246 -2.26 -4.62 -7.46
C SER A 246 -1.73 -4.93 -8.86
N ASP A 247 -0.87 -5.95 -8.97
CA ASP A 247 -0.29 -6.36 -10.25
C ASP A 247 -1.37 -6.96 -11.16
N TRP A 248 -2.30 -7.73 -10.58
CA TRP A 248 -3.48 -8.22 -11.29
C TRP A 248 -4.39 -7.07 -11.76
N ILE A 249 -4.61 -6.03 -10.93
CA ILE A 249 -5.34 -4.84 -11.37
C ILE A 249 -4.59 -4.16 -12.52
N GLY A 250 -3.27 -4.00 -12.42
CA GLY A 250 -2.43 -3.48 -13.50
C GLY A 250 -2.58 -4.27 -14.80
N TYR A 251 -2.57 -5.61 -14.71
CA TYR A 251 -2.85 -6.51 -15.83
C TYR A 251 -4.26 -6.30 -16.41
N ARG A 252 -5.29 -6.19 -15.57
CA ARG A 252 -6.67 -5.94 -16.02
C ARG A 252 -6.84 -4.58 -16.70
N LEU A 253 -6.03 -3.58 -16.32
CA LEU A 253 -6.05 -2.23 -16.90
C LEU A 253 -5.26 -2.13 -18.20
N ALA A 254 -4.09 -2.74 -18.30
CA ALA A 254 -3.12 -2.49 -19.38
C ALA A 254 -2.66 -3.76 -20.13
N GLY A 255 -3.03 -4.95 -19.67
CA GLY A 255 -2.59 -6.23 -20.24
C GLY A 255 -1.17 -6.66 -19.84
N ALA A 256 -0.46 -5.86 -19.03
CA ALA A 256 0.91 -6.13 -18.62
C ALA A 256 0.98 -7.03 -17.38
N ARG A 257 1.71 -8.15 -17.47
CA ARG A 257 2.03 -9.05 -16.35
C ARG A 257 3.38 -8.66 -15.77
N LEU A 258 3.39 -7.67 -14.89
CA LEU A 258 4.60 -7.11 -14.27
C LEU A 258 4.38 -6.98 -12.76
N THR A 259 5.47 -6.92 -11.98
CA THR A 259 5.40 -6.66 -10.54
C THR A 259 6.36 -5.56 -10.12
N SER A 260 6.05 -4.88 -9.02
CA SER A 260 6.96 -3.89 -8.42
C SER A 260 7.87 -4.52 -7.37
N PRO A 261 9.08 -3.97 -7.11
CA PRO A 261 9.93 -4.39 -6.00
C PRO A 261 9.19 -4.43 -4.66
N SER A 262 8.27 -3.46 -4.43
CA SER A 262 7.48 -3.39 -3.21
C SER A 262 6.51 -4.57 -3.02
N GLN A 263 5.97 -5.13 -4.11
CA GLN A 263 5.13 -6.34 -4.07
C GLN A 263 5.97 -7.62 -4.12
N ALA A 264 6.99 -7.66 -4.98
CA ALA A 264 7.91 -8.79 -5.10
C ALA A 264 8.61 -9.09 -3.76
N GLY A 265 8.98 -8.07 -2.99
CA GLY A 265 9.55 -8.22 -1.65
C GLY A 265 8.66 -9.00 -0.66
N ALA A 266 7.33 -9.01 -0.85
CA ALA A 266 6.41 -9.75 0.00
C ALA A 266 6.25 -11.24 -0.38
N THR A 267 6.93 -11.70 -1.43
CA THR A 267 6.74 -13.05 -1.98
C THR A 267 7.56 -14.14 -1.27
N LEU A 268 8.65 -13.75 -0.59
CA LEU A 268 9.71 -14.64 -0.11
C LEU A 268 10.54 -15.29 -1.25
N LEU A 269 10.46 -14.74 -2.46
CA LEU A 269 11.19 -15.21 -3.66
C LEU A 269 12.04 -14.11 -4.31
N PHE A 270 12.10 -12.93 -3.70
CA PHE A 270 12.76 -11.74 -4.22
C PHE A 270 14.05 -11.47 -3.45
N ASP A 271 15.13 -11.20 -4.16
CA ASP A 271 16.41 -10.82 -3.58
C ASP A 271 16.46 -9.30 -3.39
N LEU A 272 16.50 -8.87 -2.13
CA LEU A 272 16.44 -7.45 -1.79
C LEU A 272 17.63 -6.65 -2.32
N ASP A 273 18.79 -7.29 -2.44
CA ASP A 273 20.04 -6.62 -2.80
C ASP A 273 20.15 -6.43 -4.32
N SER A 274 19.74 -7.43 -5.12
CA SER A 274 19.76 -7.31 -6.59
C SER A 274 18.54 -6.59 -7.17
N GLY A 275 17.42 -6.57 -6.45
CA GLY A 275 16.18 -5.98 -6.94
C GLY A 275 15.43 -6.85 -7.96
N ASP A 276 15.75 -8.15 -8.01
CA ASP A 276 15.11 -9.14 -8.90
C ASP A 276 14.82 -10.44 -8.14
N TRP A 277 14.23 -11.43 -8.80
CA TRP A 277 13.95 -12.74 -8.22
C TRP A 277 15.22 -13.46 -7.76
N ALA A 278 15.15 -14.07 -6.59
CA ALA A 278 16.18 -14.96 -6.05
C ALA A 278 16.09 -16.33 -6.76
N TRP A 279 16.54 -16.40 -8.01
CA TRP A 279 16.35 -17.58 -8.87
C TRP A 279 16.91 -18.88 -8.26
N ASP A 280 17.97 -18.80 -7.46
CA ASP A 280 18.50 -19.92 -6.69
C ASP A 280 17.49 -20.46 -5.67
N LEU A 281 16.80 -19.58 -4.94
CA LEU A 281 15.73 -19.96 -4.01
C LEU A 281 14.49 -20.46 -4.75
N VAL A 282 14.14 -19.84 -5.88
CA VAL A 282 13.01 -20.24 -6.73
C VAL A 282 13.19 -21.67 -7.22
N ASP A 283 14.36 -21.98 -7.77
CA ASP A 283 14.69 -23.32 -8.27
C ASP A 283 14.77 -24.34 -7.13
N HIS A 284 15.37 -23.96 -5.99
CA HIS A 284 15.45 -24.80 -4.80
C HIS A 284 14.08 -25.24 -4.29
N LEU A 285 13.09 -24.34 -4.35
CA LEU A 285 11.71 -24.65 -3.97
C LEU A 285 10.90 -25.34 -5.08
N SER A 286 11.54 -25.65 -6.22
CA SER A 286 10.89 -26.21 -7.42
C SER A 286 9.74 -25.35 -7.95
N ILE A 287 9.81 -24.03 -7.79
CA ILE A 287 8.78 -23.11 -8.26
C ILE A 287 9.02 -22.83 -9.75
N PRO A 288 8.03 -23.02 -10.63
CA PRO A 288 8.23 -22.76 -12.05
C PRO A 288 8.49 -21.27 -12.31
N ARG A 289 9.66 -20.95 -12.87
CA ARG A 289 10.07 -19.58 -13.15
C ARG A 289 9.07 -18.77 -13.98
N ARG A 290 8.32 -19.43 -14.88
CA ARG A 290 7.24 -18.80 -15.68
C ARG A 290 6.21 -18.06 -14.82
N LEU A 291 5.98 -18.50 -13.59
CA LEU A 291 5.01 -17.88 -12.71
C LEU A 291 5.44 -16.48 -12.26
N LEU A 292 6.73 -16.18 -12.26
CA LEU A 292 7.26 -14.95 -11.70
C LEU A 292 7.39 -13.90 -12.82
N PRO A 293 6.56 -12.83 -12.81
CA PRO A 293 6.60 -11.80 -13.83
C PRO A 293 7.89 -10.97 -13.73
N ALA A 294 8.25 -10.26 -14.81
CA ALA A 294 9.38 -9.33 -14.75
C ALA A 294 9.13 -8.22 -13.70
N VAL A 295 10.17 -7.86 -12.96
CA VAL A 295 10.14 -6.78 -11.98
C VAL A 295 10.38 -5.45 -12.69
N GLN A 296 9.58 -4.42 -12.37
CA GLN A 296 9.75 -3.05 -12.86
C GLN A 296 9.51 -2.06 -11.73
N GLU A 297 10.12 -0.88 -11.80
CA GLU A 297 9.97 0.13 -10.76
C GLU A 297 8.53 0.70 -10.70
N SER A 298 8.08 1.07 -9.50
CA SER A 298 6.85 1.85 -9.35
C SER A 298 6.94 3.15 -10.18
N GLY A 299 5.85 3.52 -10.84
CA GLY A 299 5.80 4.63 -11.80
C GLY A 299 6.15 4.25 -13.24
N THR A 300 6.64 3.03 -13.49
CA THR A 300 6.87 2.54 -14.87
C THR A 300 5.54 2.45 -15.64
N GLN A 301 5.50 2.92 -16.87
CA GLN A 301 4.32 2.81 -17.72
C GLN A 301 4.03 1.35 -18.08
N LEU A 302 2.87 0.85 -17.68
CA LEU A 302 2.38 -0.49 -18.05
C LEU A 302 1.79 -0.51 -19.45
N GLY A 303 1.24 0.63 -19.90
CA GLY A 303 0.61 0.79 -21.20
C GLY A 303 -0.50 1.83 -21.16
N GLY A 304 -1.37 1.82 -22.17
CA GLY A 304 -2.63 2.55 -22.16
C GLY A 304 -3.77 1.66 -21.68
N LEU A 305 -4.79 2.27 -21.07
CA LEU A 305 -5.99 1.59 -20.61
C LEU A 305 -6.65 0.82 -21.76
N ILE A 306 -6.73 -0.50 -21.65
CA ILE A 306 -7.32 -1.34 -22.69
C ILE A 306 -8.82 -1.10 -22.81
N ARG A 307 -9.38 -1.34 -24.00
CA ARG A 307 -10.80 -1.07 -24.30
C ARG A 307 -11.78 -1.72 -23.30
N PRO A 308 -11.67 -3.02 -22.94
CA PRO A 308 -12.58 -3.61 -21.97
C PRO A 308 -12.51 -2.95 -20.58
N ALA A 309 -11.31 -2.47 -20.19
CA ALA A 309 -11.14 -1.77 -18.93
C ALA A 309 -11.69 -0.35 -18.99
N ALA A 310 -11.47 0.37 -20.09
CA ALA A 310 -12.04 1.69 -20.35
C ALA A 310 -13.58 1.66 -20.27
N GLU A 311 -14.20 0.67 -20.91
CA GLU A 311 -15.64 0.44 -20.86
C GLU A 311 -16.10 0.14 -19.43
N ALA A 312 -15.42 -0.75 -18.70
CA ALA A 312 -15.78 -1.06 -17.32
C ALA A 312 -15.70 0.16 -16.39
N LEU A 313 -14.64 0.96 -16.51
CA LEU A 313 -14.38 2.12 -15.64
C LEU A 313 -15.14 3.39 -16.06
N GLY A 314 -15.64 3.46 -17.29
CA GLY A 314 -16.21 4.70 -17.84
C GLY A 314 -15.14 5.75 -18.16
N LEU A 315 -13.97 5.31 -18.65
CA LEU A 315 -12.81 6.15 -18.98
C LEU A 315 -12.44 6.03 -20.46
N LEU A 316 -11.46 6.81 -20.93
CA LEU A 316 -10.97 6.73 -22.30
C LEU A 316 -9.96 5.59 -22.45
N ALA A 317 -10.13 4.77 -23.50
CA ALA A 317 -9.10 3.83 -23.90
C ALA A 317 -7.80 4.58 -24.26
N GLY A 318 -6.66 4.02 -23.89
CA GLY A 318 -5.36 4.66 -24.07
C GLY A 318 -4.95 5.60 -22.92
N THR A 319 -5.82 5.88 -21.93
CA THR A 319 -5.43 6.62 -20.71
C THR A 319 -4.19 5.95 -20.08
N PRO A 320 -3.10 6.69 -19.79
CA PRO A 320 -1.89 6.10 -19.25
C PRO A 320 -2.12 5.30 -17.96
N VAL A 321 -1.59 4.08 -17.93
CA VAL A 321 -1.59 3.23 -16.73
C VAL A 321 -0.13 3.02 -16.32
N VAL A 322 0.19 3.32 -15.08
CA VAL A 322 1.54 3.09 -14.52
C VAL A 322 1.48 2.07 -13.39
N MET A 323 2.63 1.45 -13.15
CA MET A 323 2.82 0.52 -12.05
C MET A 323 2.68 1.26 -10.73
N GLY A 324 1.79 0.78 -9.87
CA GLY A 324 1.71 1.23 -8.48
C GLY A 324 2.65 0.40 -7.60
N GLY A 325 2.13 -0.09 -6.49
CA GLY A 325 2.91 -0.88 -5.55
C GLY A 325 2.09 -1.42 -4.38
N ALA A 326 2.80 -1.92 -3.38
CA ALA A 326 2.23 -2.37 -2.13
C ALA A 326 1.50 -1.24 -1.40
N ASP A 327 0.32 -1.54 -0.86
CA ASP A 327 -0.55 -0.60 -0.15
C ASP A 327 0.16 0.20 0.94
N THR A 328 0.96 -0.44 1.79
CA THR A 328 1.70 0.21 2.88
C THR A 328 2.80 1.14 2.37
N GLN A 329 3.54 0.73 1.35
CA GLN A 329 4.62 1.53 0.75
C GLN A 329 4.04 2.71 -0.04
N CYS A 330 2.92 2.51 -0.73
CA CYS A 330 2.17 3.59 -1.37
C CYS A 330 1.56 4.55 -0.33
N ALA A 331 1.11 4.05 0.82
CA ALA A 331 0.63 4.91 1.91
C ALA A 331 1.77 5.73 2.52
N LEU A 332 2.96 5.14 2.69
CA LEU A 332 4.17 5.81 3.16
C LEU A 332 4.63 6.91 2.19
N LEU A 333 4.70 6.62 0.88
CA LEU A 333 4.88 7.64 -0.15
C LEU A 333 3.82 8.75 -0.02
N GLY A 334 2.58 8.32 0.22
CA GLY A 334 1.42 9.15 0.46
C GLY A 334 1.58 10.18 1.61
N THR A 335 2.32 9.84 2.66
CA THR A 335 2.56 10.75 3.79
C THR A 335 3.71 11.73 3.53
N GLY A 336 4.43 11.57 2.41
CA GLY A 336 5.66 12.31 2.12
C GLY A 336 6.90 11.75 2.82
N ALA A 337 6.81 10.56 3.43
CA ALA A 337 7.97 9.86 3.96
C ALA A 337 8.72 9.16 2.82
N VAL A 338 9.75 9.81 2.27
CA VAL A 338 10.52 9.37 1.09
C VAL A 338 12.04 9.46 1.29
N ALA A 339 12.48 10.18 2.33
CA ALA A 339 13.89 10.40 2.66
C ALA A 339 14.34 9.46 3.79
N PRO A 340 15.58 8.96 3.76
CA PRO A 340 16.14 8.15 4.83
C PRO A 340 16.00 8.82 6.20
N GLY A 341 15.64 8.05 7.23
CA GLY A 341 15.40 8.55 8.58
C GLY A 341 13.95 8.98 8.85
N GLN A 342 13.11 9.12 7.82
CA GLN A 342 11.69 9.39 8.02
C GLN A 342 10.94 8.13 8.44
N VAL A 343 10.05 8.27 9.42
CA VAL A 343 9.18 7.19 9.90
C VAL A 343 7.74 7.50 9.53
N GLY A 344 7.04 6.52 8.96
CA GLY A 344 5.60 6.55 8.78
C GLY A 344 4.91 5.51 9.63
N ILE A 345 3.75 5.89 10.19
CA ILE A 345 2.86 5.00 10.93
C ILE A 345 1.55 4.91 10.13
N ILE A 346 1.26 3.72 9.61
CA ILE A 346 0.06 3.47 8.82
C ILE A 346 -0.99 2.81 9.73
N ALA A 347 -1.66 3.60 10.55
CA ALA A 347 -2.65 3.09 11.51
C ALA A 347 -4.01 2.81 10.83
N GLY A 348 -4.27 1.54 10.49
CA GLY A 348 -5.53 1.04 9.96
C GLY A 348 -6.00 -0.22 10.69
N SER A 349 -6.53 -1.19 9.94
CA SER A 349 -6.86 -2.53 10.49
C SER A 349 -5.70 -3.15 11.27
N THR A 350 -4.49 -3.02 10.71
CA THR A 350 -3.22 -3.25 11.41
C THR A 350 -2.42 -1.95 11.43
N THR A 351 -1.30 -1.90 12.17
CA THR A 351 -0.47 -0.68 12.26
C THR A 351 0.99 -0.95 11.92
N PRO A 352 1.33 -1.02 10.61
CA PRO A 352 2.71 -0.99 10.16
C PRO A 352 3.40 0.32 10.56
N VAL A 353 4.63 0.19 11.06
CA VAL A 353 5.55 1.29 11.34
C VAL A 353 6.77 1.09 10.47
N GLN A 354 7.03 2.04 9.58
CA GLN A 354 8.05 1.92 8.54
C GLN A 354 9.06 3.05 8.64
N LEU A 355 10.34 2.69 8.76
CA LEU A 355 11.48 3.59 8.63
C LEU A 355 11.98 3.54 7.19
N VAL A 356 12.07 4.70 6.53
CA VAL A 356 12.70 4.83 5.21
C VAL A 356 14.21 4.79 5.36
N THR A 357 14.88 4.02 4.51
CA THR A 357 16.34 3.90 4.47
C THR A 357 16.87 4.00 3.02
N ASP A 358 18.16 4.28 2.87
CA ASP A 358 18.92 4.25 1.62
C ASP A 358 19.75 2.97 1.45
N TRP A 359 19.50 1.98 2.30
CA TRP A 359 20.11 0.66 2.28
C TRP A 359 19.12 -0.38 2.82
N PRO A 360 19.27 -1.68 2.51
CA PRO A 360 18.23 -2.69 2.77
C PRO A 360 18.05 -3.09 4.24
N GLY A 361 18.83 -2.56 5.19
CA GLY A 361 18.71 -2.86 6.61
C GLY A 361 19.40 -4.15 7.09
N PRO A 362 19.51 -4.34 8.41
CA PRO A 362 20.06 -5.56 9.00
C PRO A 362 19.08 -6.73 8.84
N ARG A 363 19.60 -7.95 8.60
CA ARG A 363 18.81 -9.17 8.28
C ARG A 363 19.22 -10.42 9.07
N ASP A 364 19.98 -10.25 10.15
CA ASP A 364 20.45 -11.32 11.05
C ASP A 364 19.50 -11.56 12.24
N GLU A 365 19.37 -10.61 13.17
CA GLU A 365 18.65 -10.75 14.45
C GLU A 365 17.46 -9.80 14.62
N SER A 366 17.31 -8.78 13.76
CA SER A 366 16.17 -7.87 13.87
C SER A 366 14.83 -8.59 13.64
N ARG A 367 13.79 -8.28 14.41
CA ARG A 367 12.42 -8.77 14.18
C ARG A 367 11.68 -7.94 13.12
N LEU A 368 12.43 -7.22 12.30
CA LEU A 368 11.90 -6.31 11.29
C LEU A 368 11.80 -7.03 9.95
N TRP A 369 10.81 -6.60 9.18
CA TRP A 369 10.73 -6.89 7.76
C TRP A 369 11.50 -5.84 6.99
N ASN A 370 12.22 -6.28 5.96
CA ASN A 370 12.97 -5.41 5.08
C ASN A 370 12.32 -5.48 3.70
N GLY A 371 12.11 -4.33 3.06
CA GLY A 371 11.48 -4.29 1.75
C GLY A 371 11.93 -3.07 0.95
N HIS A 372 11.53 -3.01 -0.31
CA HIS A 372 11.70 -1.81 -1.13
C HIS A 372 10.59 -0.80 -0.84
N HIS A 373 10.93 0.47 -0.90
CA HIS A 373 9.96 1.56 -0.99
C HIS A 373 9.41 1.63 -2.43
N CYS A 374 8.31 2.36 -2.65
CA CYS A 374 7.87 2.70 -4.02
C CYS A 374 8.75 3.78 -4.70
N VAL A 375 9.77 4.29 -4.02
CA VAL A 375 10.70 5.29 -4.56
C VAL A 375 11.98 4.53 -4.92
N PRO A 376 12.49 4.68 -6.15
CA PRO A 376 13.71 3.98 -6.57
C PRO A 376 14.88 4.23 -5.61
N HIS A 377 15.68 3.19 -5.37
CA HIS A 377 16.84 3.23 -4.47
C HIS A 377 16.50 3.64 -3.02
N ARG A 378 15.31 3.25 -2.55
CA ARG A 378 14.89 3.39 -1.16
C ARG A 378 14.33 2.08 -0.64
N TRP A 379 14.58 1.83 0.62
CA TRP A 379 14.10 0.65 1.34
C TRP A 379 13.26 1.08 2.53
N VAL A 380 12.56 0.10 3.09
CA VAL A 380 11.81 0.25 4.33
C VAL A 380 12.23 -0.83 5.32
N LEU A 381 12.41 -0.42 6.57
CA LEU A 381 12.43 -1.33 7.72
C LEU A 381 11.10 -1.23 8.43
N GLU A 382 10.42 -2.35 8.55
CA GLU A 382 9.05 -2.40 9.00
C GLU A 382 8.91 -3.27 10.25
N THR A 383 8.16 -2.75 11.21
CA THR A 383 7.49 -3.56 12.24
C THR A 383 5.98 -3.34 12.15
N ASN A 384 5.19 -4.14 12.86
CA ASN A 384 3.76 -3.99 12.90
C ASN A 384 3.29 -4.07 14.37
N ALA A 385 2.58 -3.05 14.84
CA ALA A 385 1.99 -3.04 16.19
C ALA A 385 0.76 -3.96 16.30
N GLY A 386 0.47 -4.75 15.26
CA GLY A 386 -0.59 -5.74 15.25
C GLY A 386 -1.95 -5.15 14.86
N PRO A 387 -3.04 -5.87 15.17
CA PRO A 387 -4.40 -5.56 14.70
C PRO A 387 -5.08 -4.43 15.50
N MET A 388 -4.41 -3.29 15.69
CA MET A 388 -4.89 -2.19 16.55
C MET A 388 -6.30 -1.71 16.20
N GLY A 389 -6.59 -1.46 14.91
CA GLY A 389 -7.92 -1.02 14.46
C GLY A 389 -8.99 -2.10 14.67
N HIS A 390 -8.68 -3.38 14.41
CA HIS A 390 -9.61 -4.47 14.68
C HIS A 390 -9.86 -4.65 16.18
N THR A 391 -8.84 -4.50 17.02
CA THR A 391 -8.98 -4.55 18.49
C THR A 391 -9.87 -3.42 18.97
N LEU A 392 -9.71 -2.20 18.42
CA LEU A 392 -10.57 -1.06 18.73
C LEU A 392 -12.03 -1.30 18.33
N GLU A 393 -12.28 -1.78 17.10
CA GLU A 393 -13.62 -2.14 16.62
C GLU A 393 -14.26 -3.22 17.49
N TRP A 394 -13.52 -4.26 17.85
CA TRP A 394 -13.99 -5.35 18.69
C TRP A 394 -14.35 -4.89 20.10
N PHE A 395 -13.48 -4.07 20.72
CA PHE A 395 -13.70 -3.52 22.06
C PHE A 395 -14.94 -2.61 22.08
N ALA A 396 -15.05 -1.74 21.09
CA ALA A 396 -16.22 -0.88 20.89
C ALA A 396 -17.52 -1.67 20.71
N ALA A 397 -17.51 -2.72 19.89
CA ALA A 397 -18.69 -3.57 19.65
C ALA A 397 -19.09 -4.36 20.90
N THR A 398 -18.12 -4.75 21.73
CA THR A 398 -18.35 -5.51 22.96
C THR A 398 -18.89 -4.61 24.08
N LEU A 399 -18.35 -3.41 24.26
CA LEU A 399 -18.77 -2.47 25.30
C LEU A 399 -20.04 -1.70 24.94
N TYR A 400 -20.25 -1.40 23.65
CA TYR A 400 -21.36 -0.57 23.18
C TYR A 400 -22.17 -1.24 22.06
N PRO A 401 -22.73 -2.46 22.28
CA PRO A 401 -23.41 -3.23 21.23
C PRO A 401 -24.65 -2.54 20.62
N GLY A 402 -25.23 -1.55 21.30
CA GLY A 402 -26.36 -0.74 20.81
C GLY A 402 -25.97 0.64 20.27
N SER A 403 -24.68 0.97 20.18
CA SER A 403 -24.25 2.27 19.64
C SER A 403 -24.23 2.26 18.12
N ASN A 404 -24.77 3.31 17.50
CA ASN A 404 -24.66 3.52 16.06
C ASN A 404 -23.19 3.72 15.62
N ASP A 405 -22.35 4.25 16.51
CA ASP A 405 -20.91 4.36 16.33
C ASP A 405 -20.22 4.02 17.66
N GLY A 406 -19.93 2.74 17.86
CA GLY A 406 -19.29 2.25 19.08
C GLY A 406 -17.87 2.82 19.26
N VAL A 407 -17.13 3.01 18.16
CA VAL A 407 -15.75 3.49 18.21
C VAL A 407 -15.72 4.96 18.64
N ALA A 408 -16.54 5.82 18.03
CA ALA A 408 -16.60 7.23 18.41
C ALA A 408 -17.01 7.39 19.88
N ARG A 409 -17.98 6.59 20.33
CA ARG A 409 -18.40 6.57 21.74
C ARG A 409 -17.26 6.13 22.66
N PHE A 410 -16.61 5.02 22.35
CA PHE A 410 -15.47 4.54 23.13
C PHE A 410 -14.38 5.60 23.25
N MET A 411 -14.01 6.26 22.15
CA MET A 411 -12.99 7.32 22.15
C MET A 411 -13.43 8.54 22.99
N ALA A 412 -14.70 8.92 22.95
CA ALA A 412 -15.22 10.03 23.75
C ALA A 412 -15.22 9.74 25.25
N GLU A 413 -15.49 8.49 25.65
CA GLU A 413 -15.40 8.06 27.05
C GLU A 413 -13.93 7.92 27.50
N ALA A 414 -13.08 7.31 26.68
CA ALA A 414 -11.65 7.16 26.95
C ALA A 414 -10.93 8.52 27.11
N ALA A 415 -11.35 9.55 26.38
CA ALA A 415 -10.81 10.91 26.51
C ALA A 415 -11.08 11.57 27.88
N ARG A 416 -11.93 10.97 28.72
CA ARG A 416 -12.20 11.44 30.10
C ARG A 416 -11.37 10.70 31.15
N SER A 417 -10.68 9.63 30.75
CA SER A 417 -9.80 8.88 31.64
C SER A 417 -8.47 9.60 31.80
N ASP A 418 -7.82 9.38 32.95
CA ASP A 418 -6.47 9.85 33.17
C ASP A 418 -5.47 9.13 32.26
N ILE A 419 -4.41 9.84 31.86
CA ILE A 419 -3.32 9.25 31.07
C ILE A 419 -2.65 8.16 31.91
N GLY A 420 -2.54 6.95 31.34
CA GLY A 420 -1.97 5.79 32.04
C GLY A 420 -3.00 5.01 32.87
N ALA A 421 -4.30 5.23 32.67
CA ALA A 421 -5.33 4.38 33.25
C ALA A 421 -5.22 2.94 32.71
N ASP A 422 -4.91 2.01 33.61
CA ASP A 422 -4.85 0.55 33.39
C ASP A 422 -6.21 -0.13 33.59
#